data_AF-A0A286C014-F1
#
_entry.id   AF-A0A286C014-F1
#
_cell.length_a   1.000
_cell.length_b   1.000
_cell.length_c   1.000
_cell.angle_alpha   90.00
_cell.angle_beta   90.00
_cell.angle_gamma   90.00
#
_symmetry.space_group_name_H-M   'P 1'
#
loop_
_entity.id
_entity.type
_entity.pdbx_description
1 polymer ?
#
loop_
_entity_poly.entity_id
_entity_poly.type
_entity_poly.pdbx_seq_one_letter_code
_entity_poly.pdbx_strand_id
1 'polypeptide(L)' 'MKAYITLREWNERQPKPRSIEQVRRWVRSGKLYPPPYLDGREYLIQETAVKINPSKPKQFASENNKLILRDRIRKDRR' A
#
# COMPACT_ATOMS: atom_id res chain seq x y z
N MET A 1 -13.42 -0.21 12.50
CA MET A 1 -13.64 1.04 11.76
C MET A 1 -12.33 1.41 11.06
N LYS A 2 -12.34 1.91 9.83
CA LYS A 2 -11.12 2.40 9.16
C LYS A 2 -10.89 3.84 9.59
N ALA A 3 -9.94 4.06 10.49
CA ALA A 3 -9.55 5.41 10.91
C ALA A 3 -8.65 6.05 9.84
N TYR A 4 -8.95 7.30 9.50
CA TYR A 4 -8.09 8.13 8.66
C TYR A 4 -7.29 9.06 9.57
N ILE A 5 -6.00 9.17 9.27
CA ILE A 5 -5.06 10.01 9.99
C ILE A 5 -4.34 10.91 8.98
N THR A 6 -3.69 11.97 9.47
CA THR A 6 -2.90 12.85 8.62
C THR A 6 -1.63 12.14 8.12
N LEU A 7 -1.08 12.61 6.99
CA LEU A 7 0.22 12.14 6.50
C LEU A 7 1.35 12.28 7.53
N ARG A 8 1.29 13.32 8.38
CA ARG A 8 2.28 13.57 9.42
C ARG A 8 2.22 12.47 10.49
N GLU A 9 1.03 12.25 11.05
CA GLU A 9 0.82 11.23 12.08
C GLU A 9 1.16 9.83 11.56
N TRP A 10 0.74 9.50 10.33
CA TRP A 10 1.08 8.21 9.72
C TRP A 10 2.59 8.00 9.60
N ASN A 11 3.32 9.06 9.23
CA ASN A 11 4.77 9.03 9.08
C ASN A 11 5.50 8.88 10.42
N GLU A 12 5.01 9.52 11.47
CA GLU A 12 5.55 9.40 12.84
C GLU A 12 5.38 7.99 13.41
N ARG A 13 4.30 7.29 13.02
CA ARG A 13 4.07 5.88 13.40
C ARG A 13 4.94 4.88 12.63
N GLN A 14 5.66 5.30 11.59
CA GLN A 14 6.52 4.38 10.84
C GLN A 14 7.80 4.06 11.63
N PRO A 15 8.37 2.84 11.47
CA PRO A 15 9.63 2.48 12.14
C PRO A 15 10.79 3.44 11.84
N LYS A 16 10.73 4.12 10.69
CA LYS A 16 11.69 5.15 10.31
C LYS A 16 10.97 6.33 9.65
N PRO A 17 10.56 7.35 10.42
CA PRO A 17 9.94 8.55 9.89
C PRO A 17 10.85 9.23 8.86
N ARG A 18 10.25 9.82 7.83
CA ARG A 18 10.95 10.59 6.78
C ARG A 18 10.49 12.04 6.77
N SER A 19 11.13 12.87 5.94
CA SER A 19 10.63 14.22 5.71
C SER A 19 9.23 14.17 5.09
N ILE A 20 8.37 15.10 5.48
CA ILE A 20 6.98 15.14 5.00
C ILE A 20 6.91 15.23 3.46
N GLU A 21 7.86 15.94 2.84
CA GLU A 21 7.93 16.07 1.38
C GLU A 21 8.27 14.74 0.70
N GLN A 22 9.11 13.90 1.30
CA GLN A 22 9.38 12.56 0.80
C GLN A 22 8.13 11.68 0.85
N VAL A 23 7.32 11.80 1.90
CA VAL A 23 6.05 11.07 2.01
C VAL A 23 5.03 11.57 1.00
N ARG A 24 4.92 12.90 0.78
CA ARG A 24 4.12 13.48 -0.31
C ARG A 24 4.57 12.98 -1.69
N ARG A 25 5.87 12.81 -1.92
CA ARG A 25 6.39 12.18 -3.15
C ARG A 25 5.95 10.72 -3.29
N TRP A 26 5.86 9.96 -2.19
CA TRP A 26 5.32 8.60 -2.22
C TRP A 26 3.85 8.57 -2.60
N VAL A 27 3.05 9.50 -2.07
CA VAL A 27 1.64 9.66 -2.44
C VAL A 27 1.51 9.92 -3.95
N ARG A 28 2.22 10.94 -4.46
CA ARG A 28 2.21 11.29 -5.90
C ARG A 28 2.70 10.16 -6.81
N SER A 29 3.58 9.30 -6.31
CA SER A 29 4.09 8.14 -7.06
C SER A 29 3.31 6.83 -6.82
N GLY A 30 2.16 6.89 -6.13
CA GLY A 30 1.32 5.72 -5.90
C GLY A 30 1.95 4.65 -5.02
N LYS A 31 2.89 5.02 -4.15
CA LYS A 31 3.64 4.06 -3.30
C LYS A 31 2.96 3.76 -1.96
N LEU A 32 1.76 4.26 -1.71
CA LEU A 32 1.02 4.01 -0.47
C LEU A 32 -0.30 3.31 -0.80
N TYR A 33 -0.61 2.24 -0.05
CA TYR A 33 -1.83 1.47 -0.25
C TYR A 33 -2.49 1.09 1.08
N PRO A 34 -3.80 1.35 1.28
CA PRO A 34 -4.71 2.01 0.35
C PRO A 34 -4.31 3.46 0.01
N PRO A 35 -4.65 3.95 -1.19
CA PRO A 35 -4.22 5.26 -1.64
C PRO A 35 -4.79 6.35 -0.73
N PRO A 36 -3.97 7.31 -0.28
CA PRO A 36 -4.45 8.49 0.44
C PRO A 36 -5.31 9.35 -0.48
N TYR A 37 -6.24 10.10 0.09
CA TYR A 37 -7.00 11.12 -0.63
C TYR A 37 -6.66 12.51 -0.11
N LEU A 38 -6.81 13.52 -0.98
CA LEU A 38 -6.64 14.91 -0.63
C LEU A 38 -7.97 15.45 -0.09
N ASP A 39 -7.98 15.92 1.16
CA ASP A 39 -9.09 16.61 1.79
C ASP A 39 -8.74 18.08 1.98
N GLY A 40 -9.28 18.94 1.12
CA GLY A 40 -8.91 20.36 1.05
C GLY A 40 -7.41 20.58 0.81
N ARG A 41 -6.67 20.86 1.90
CA ARG A 41 -5.22 21.18 1.86
C ARG A 41 -4.33 20.04 2.36
N GLU A 42 -4.90 18.99 2.93
CA GLU A 42 -4.13 17.91 3.56
C GLU A 42 -4.48 16.54 3.01
N TYR A 43 -3.56 15.60 3.15
CA TYR A 43 -3.80 14.22 2.73
C TYR A 43 -4.22 13.40 3.93
N LEU A 44 -5.32 12.67 3.76
CA LEU A 44 -5.82 11.70 4.71
C LEU A 44 -5.49 10.30 4.24
N ILE A 45 -4.88 9.53 5.13
CA ILE A 45 -4.41 8.17 4.88
C ILE A 45 -5.02 7.22 5.90
N GLN A 46 -5.38 6.01 5.45
CA GLN A 46 -5.83 4.98 6.39
C GLN A 46 -4.67 4.61 7.32
N GLU A 47 -4.96 4.45 8.61
CA GLU A 47 -3.95 4.04 9.58
C GLU A 47 -3.23 2.73 9.19
N THR A 48 -3.97 1.80 8.59
CA THR A 48 -3.45 0.51 8.12
C THR A 48 -2.76 0.58 6.76
N ALA A 49 -2.57 1.77 6.19
CA ALA A 49 -1.92 1.91 4.89
C ALA A 49 -0.44 1.53 4.99
N VAL A 50 0.04 0.82 3.98
CA VAL A 50 1.41 0.34 3.87
C VAL A 50 2.11 0.97 2.68
N LYS A 51 3.42 1.17 2.81
CA LYS A 51 4.25 1.60 1.71
C LYS A 51 4.62 0.42 0.81
N ILE A 52 4.28 0.54 -0.47
CA ILE A 52 4.64 -0.41 -1.52
C ILE A 52 6.09 -0.19 -1.93
N ASN A 53 6.88 -1.27 -1.94
CA ASN A 53 8.18 -1.28 -2.58
C ASN A 53 8.09 -1.94 -3.97
N PRO A 54 8.25 -1.19 -5.07
CA PRO A 54 8.15 -1.76 -6.42
C PRO A 54 9.23 -2.82 -6.69
N SER A 55 10.37 -2.76 -6.00
CA SER A 55 11.44 -3.77 -6.11
C SER A 55 11.11 -5.07 -5.35
N LYS A 56 10.02 -5.12 -4.58
CA LYS A 56 9.59 -6.30 -3.82
C LYS A 56 8.11 -6.63 -4.10
N PRO A 57 7.79 -7.16 -5.30
CA PRO A 57 6.40 -7.38 -5.75
C PRO A 57 5.61 -8.40 -4.91
N LYS A 58 6.30 -9.25 -4.12
CA LYS A 58 5.65 -10.25 -3.27
C LYS A 58 4.81 -9.69 -2.12
N GLN A 59 4.91 -8.38 -1.82
CA GLN A 59 4.15 -7.76 -0.72
C GLN A 59 2.62 -7.86 -0.90
N PHE A 60 2.14 -8.07 -2.14
CA PHE A 60 0.70 -8.19 -2.46
C PHE A 60 0.36 -9.47 -3.21
N ALA A 61 1.34 -10.36 -3.43
CA ALA A 61 1.07 -11.68 -4.00
C ALA A 61 0.46 -12.55 -2.90
N SER A 62 -0.88 -12.63 -2.86
CA SER A 62 -1.57 -13.61 -2.02
C SER A 62 -1.05 -15.01 -2.36
N GLU A 63 -0.60 -15.78 -1.37
CA GLU A 63 -0.21 -17.19 -1.56
C GLU A 63 -1.35 -18.00 -2.23
N ASN A 64 -2.61 -17.60 -1.98
CA ASN A 64 -3.80 -18.18 -2.61
C ASN A 64 -3.79 -18.07 -4.15
N ASN A 65 -3.22 -16.99 -4.72
CA ASN A 65 -3.18 -16.81 -6.17
C ASN A 65 -2.28 -17.84 -6.88
N LYS A 66 -1.23 -18.35 -6.21
CA LYS A 66 -0.36 -19.40 -6.77
C LYS A 66 -1.07 -20.75 -6.87
N LEU A 67 -1.88 -21.09 -5.86
CA LEU A 67 -2.68 -22.32 -5.84
C LEU A 67 -3.73 -22.28 -6.96
N ILE A 68 -4.46 -21.17 -7.07
CA ILE A 68 -5.48 -20.97 -8.10
C ILE A 68 -4.91 -21.07 -9.52
N LEU A 69 -3.74 -20.49 -9.79
CA LEU A 69 -3.11 -20.56 -11.12
C LEU A 69 -2.68 -21.99 -11.46
N ARG A 70 -2.07 -22.70 -10.50
CA ARG A 70 -1.67 -24.11 -10.67
C ARG A 70 -2.88 -24.99 -10.97
N ASP A 71 -3.99 -24.77 -10.28
CA ASP A 71 -5.21 -25.56 -10.46
C ASP A 71 -5.88 -25.27 -11.81
N ARG A 72 -5.85 -24.02 -12.30
CA ARG A 72 -6.30 -23.67 -13.66
C ARG A 72 -5.48 -24.38 -14.74
N ILE A 73 -4.15 -24.36 -14.64
CA ILE A 73 -3.25 -25.02 -15.60
C ILE A 73 -3.50 -26.54 -15.65
N ARG A 74 -3.78 -27.16 -14.50
CA ARG A 74 -4.11 -28.59 -14.43
C ARG A 74 -5.45 -28.93 -15.07
N LYS A 75 -6.46 -28.07 -14.91
CA LYS A 75 -7.80 -28.28 -15.48
C LYS A 75 -7.80 -28.22 -17.01
N ASP A 76 -6.96 -27.37 -17.60
CA ASP A 76 -6.88 -27.16 -19.05
C ASP A 76 -6.18 -28.32 -19.81
N ARG A 77 -5.49 -29.22 -19.09
CA ARG A 77 -4.78 -30.39 -19.67
C ARG A 77 -5.60 -31.68 -19.71
N ARG A 78 -6.86 -31.67 -19.30
CA ARG A 78 -7.73 -32.86 -19.19
C ARG A 78 -8.91 -32.75 -20.14
#